data_AF-A0A1B6GDB5-F1
#
_entry.id   AF-A0A1B6GDB5-F1
#
_cell.length_a   1.000
_cell.length_b   1.000
_cell.length_c   1.000
_cell.angle_alpha   90.00
_cell.angle_beta   90.00
_cell.angle_gamma   90.00
#
_symmetry.space_group_name_H-M   'P 1'
#
loop_
_entity.id
_entity.type
_entity.pdbx_description
1 polymer ?
#
loop_
_entity_poly.entity_id
_entity_poly.type
_entity_poly.pdbx_seq_one_letter_code
_entity_poly.pdbx_strand_id
1 'polypeptide(L)'
;NPDYRVLFNFDNRTNGYWYLRTIDVQYGNNPPISLKSPMEIAAPLDMSFHSGSKVVFRNGSTTLTFSDFQMQPFFLNMGSRSFGDAVDAVEFFTPAIWSGIFVTFLLGIIFTWGITMIMDIRTMDQFDDPKGKTITVSATD
;
A
#
# COMPACT_ATOMS: atom_id res chain seq x y z
N ASN A 1 5.21 -32.64 32.30
CA ASN A 1 5.41 -31.53 31.34
C ASN A 1 4.42 -30.43 31.69
N PRO A 2 4.83 -29.17 31.83
CA PRO A 2 3.85 -28.12 31.94
C PRO A 2 3.11 -28.03 30.60
N ASP A 3 1.79 -28.22 30.65
CA ASP A 3 0.95 -28.16 29.46
C ASP A 3 0.76 -26.69 29.05
N TYR A 4 1.18 -26.38 27.82
CA TYR A 4 0.88 -25.11 27.18
C TYR A 4 -0.35 -25.30 26.31
N ARG A 5 -1.35 -24.44 26.48
CA ARG A 5 -2.55 -24.43 25.64
C ARG A 5 -2.65 -23.08 24.95
N VAL A 6 -2.80 -23.12 23.62
CA VAL A 6 -2.96 -21.93 22.78
C VAL A 6 -4.33 -22.02 22.12
N LEU A 7 -5.20 -21.04 22.35
CA LEU A 7 -6.50 -20.94 21.71
C LEU A 7 -6.52 -19.75 20.77
N PHE A 8 -7.00 -19.98 19.54
CA PHE A 8 -7.16 -18.94 18.54
C PHE A 8 -8.63 -18.55 18.46
N ASN A 9 -8.93 -17.29 18.78
CA ASN A 9 -10.30 -16.80 18.77
C ASN A 9 -10.61 -16.09 17.45
N PHE A 10 -11.43 -16.74 16.63
CA PHE A 10 -11.87 -16.22 15.34
C PHE A 10 -13.27 -15.66 15.42
N ASP A 11 -13.52 -14.60 14.67
CA ASP A 11 -14.81 -13.93 14.55
C ASP A 11 -15.19 -13.86 13.07
N ASN A 12 -16.43 -14.24 12.74
CA ASN A 12 -16.96 -14.19 11.38
C ASN A 12 -18.03 -13.09 11.34
N ARG A 13 -17.67 -11.92 10.83
CA ARG A 13 -18.64 -10.83 10.67
C ARG A 13 -19.49 -11.06 9.43
N THR A 14 -20.73 -10.57 9.45
CA THR A 14 -21.74 -10.73 8.39
C THR A 14 -21.33 -10.25 6.99
N ASN A 15 -20.19 -9.57 6.84
CA ASN A 15 -19.63 -9.13 5.54
C ASN A 15 -18.88 -10.23 4.76
N GLY A 16 -18.85 -11.49 5.24
CA GLY A 16 -18.15 -12.57 4.56
C GLY A 16 -16.63 -12.55 4.74
N TYR A 17 -16.16 -11.93 5.83
CA TYR A 17 -14.77 -11.92 6.25
C TYR A 17 -14.63 -12.53 7.63
N TRP A 18 -13.54 -13.27 7.81
CA TRP A 18 -13.13 -13.76 9.11
C TRP A 18 -11.98 -12.93 9.67
N TYR A 19 -11.94 -12.82 10.99
CA TYR A 19 -10.96 -12.03 11.73
C TYR A 19 -10.37 -12.87 12.85
N LEU A 20 -9.05 -12.82 13.03
CA LEU A 20 -8.42 -13.32 14.25
C LEU A 20 -8.41 -12.20 15.30
N ARG A 21 -9.13 -12.39 16.41
CA ARG A 21 -9.31 -11.36 17.45
C ARG A 21 -8.19 -11.38 18.47
N THR A 22 -8.01 -12.52 19.11
CA THR A 22 -7.02 -12.74 20.15
C THR A 22 -6.49 -14.16 20.09
N ILE A 23 -5.28 -14.33 20.62
CA ILE A 23 -4.71 -15.64 20.91
C ILE A 23 -4.60 -15.76 22.41
N ASP A 24 -5.33 -16.69 23.01
CA ASP A 24 -5.28 -16.93 24.44
C ASP A 24 -4.24 -18.01 24.74
N VAL A 25 -3.22 -17.66 25.52
CA VAL A 25 -2.15 -18.58 25.92
C VAL A 25 -2.29 -18.91 27.39
N GLN A 26 -2.40 -20.20 27.69
CA GLN A 26 -2.48 -20.73 29.05
C GLN A 26 -1.23 -21.55 29.36
N TYR A 27 -0.64 -21.30 30.53
CA TYR A 27 0.51 -22.03 31.04
C TYR A 27 0.14 -22.78 32.32
N GLY A 28 0.05 -24.12 32.25
CA GLY A 28 -0.41 -24.94 33.36
C GLY A 28 -1.80 -24.52 33.85
N ASN A 29 -1.96 -24.32 35.16
CA ASN A 29 -3.22 -23.90 35.77
C ASN A 29 -3.40 -22.38 35.89
N ASN A 30 -2.51 -21.58 35.32
CA ASN A 30 -2.65 -20.12 35.34
C ASN A 30 -3.84 -19.69 34.46
N PRO A 31 -4.45 -18.52 34.73
CA PRO A 31 -5.47 -17.96 33.85
C PRO A 31 -4.88 -17.68 32.45
N PRO A 32 -5.69 -17.81 31.39
CA PRO A 32 -5.24 -17.54 30.03
C PRO A 32 -4.91 -16.05 29.84
N ILE A 33 -3.84 -15.78 29.09
CA ILE A 33 -3.41 -14.44 28.71
C ILE A 33 -3.79 -14.21 27.25
N SER A 34 -4.67 -13.24 27.00
CA SER A 34 -5.09 -12.86 25.65
C SER A 34 -4.06 -11.95 24.97
N LEU A 35 -3.40 -12.45 23.93
CA LEU A 35 -2.44 -11.70 23.13
C LEU A 35 -3.13 -11.10 21.91
N LYS A 36 -2.75 -9.87 21.54
CA LYS A 36 -3.27 -9.18 20.36
C LYS A 36 -2.12 -8.78 19.43
N SER A 37 -2.39 -8.82 18.12
CA SER A 37 -1.50 -8.31 17.09
C SER A 37 -1.79 -6.81 16.83
N PRO A 38 -0.78 -5.98 16.57
CA PRO A 38 -0.99 -4.60 16.13
C PRO A 38 -1.62 -4.53 14.74
N MET A 39 -1.35 -5.53 13.90
CA MET A 39 -1.94 -5.68 12.57
C MET A 39 -3.24 -6.47 12.66
N GLU A 40 -4.26 -6.01 11.93
CA GLU A 40 -5.51 -6.75 11.76
C GLU A 40 -5.28 -7.96 10.85
N ILE A 41 -5.58 -9.14 11.36
CA ILE A 41 -5.46 -10.40 10.62
C ILE A 41 -6.86 -10.78 10.18
N ALA A 42 -7.12 -10.63 8.90
CA ALA A 42 -8.42 -10.90 8.30
C ALA A 42 -8.28 -11.38 6.86
N ALA A 43 -9.18 -12.24 6.44
CA ALA A 43 -9.33 -12.62 5.03
C ALA A 43 -10.81 -12.91 4.73
N PRO A 44 -11.21 -12.89 3.45
CA PRO A 44 -12.51 -13.38 3.02
C PRO A 44 -12.74 -14.84 3.42
N LEU A 45 -14.01 -15.23 3.53
CA LEU A 45 -14.38 -16.64 3.68
C LEU A 45 -13.81 -17.48 2.51
N ASP A 46 -13.40 -18.71 2.79
CA ASP A 46 -12.76 -19.65 1.86
C ASP A 46 -11.33 -19.29 1.40
N MET A 47 -10.79 -18.14 1.85
CA MET A 47 -9.40 -17.74 1.60
C MET A 47 -8.54 -17.89 2.86
N SER A 48 -7.25 -18.10 2.64
CA SER A 48 -6.24 -18.12 3.70
C SER A 48 -5.63 -16.74 3.89
N PHE A 49 -5.24 -16.40 5.11
CA PHE A 49 -4.38 -15.26 5.37
C PHE A 49 -2.94 -15.76 5.40
N HIS A 50 -2.04 -15.08 4.70
CA HIS A 50 -0.62 -15.39 4.69
C HIS A 50 0.22 -14.16 5.03
N SER A 51 1.28 -14.37 5.80
CA SER A 51 2.30 -13.37 6.05
C SER A 51 3.66 -14.05 6.08
N GLY A 52 4.48 -13.77 5.08
CA GLY A 52 5.89 -14.17 5.07
C GLY A 52 6.77 -13.32 6.00
N SER A 53 6.18 -12.30 6.65
CA SER A 53 6.84 -11.45 7.63
C SER A 53 6.47 -11.86 9.05
N LYS A 54 7.34 -11.53 10.02
CA LYS A 54 7.15 -11.93 11.41
C LYS A 54 5.87 -11.32 12.02
N VAL A 55 4.88 -12.15 12.31
CA VAL A 55 3.65 -11.75 13.00
C VAL A 55 3.86 -11.85 14.51
N VAL A 56 3.54 -10.76 15.23
CA VAL A 56 3.84 -10.64 16.66
C VAL A 56 2.58 -10.32 17.45
N PHE A 57 2.24 -11.21 18.39
CA PHE A 57 1.16 -11.03 19.34
C PHE A 57 1.73 -10.69 20.71
N ARG A 58 1.23 -9.63 21.34
CA ARG A 58 1.77 -9.12 22.61
C ARG A 58 0.66 -8.82 23.60
N ASN A 59 0.96 -9.03 24.88
CA ASN A 59 0.22 -8.47 26.01
C ASN A 59 1.21 -8.27 27.17
N GLY A 60 1.49 -7.00 27.51
CA GLY A 60 2.47 -6.65 28.54
C GLY A 60 3.86 -7.23 28.25
N SER A 61 4.38 -8.05 29.18
CA SER A 61 5.68 -8.73 29.06
C SER A 61 5.66 -9.99 28.21
N THR A 62 4.48 -10.53 27.87
CA THR A 62 4.35 -11.80 27.14
C THR A 62 4.25 -11.53 25.65
N THR A 63 5.08 -12.22 24.86
CA THR A 63 5.13 -12.08 23.40
C THR A 63 5.12 -13.47 22.75
N LEU A 64 4.26 -13.64 21.75
CA LEU A 64 4.21 -14.79 20.87
C LEU A 64 4.53 -14.33 19.45
N THR A 65 5.46 -15.01 18.78
CA THR A 65 5.90 -14.60 17.44
C THR A 65 5.92 -15.77 16.48
N PHE A 66 5.39 -15.55 15.28
CA PHE A 66 5.43 -16.50 14.18
C PHE A 66 6.26 -15.90 13.06
N SER A 67 7.19 -16.68 12.48
CA SER A 67 8.05 -16.20 11.38
C SER A 67 7.35 -16.29 10.03
N ASP A 68 6.59 -17.35 9.83
CA ASP A 68 5.79 -17.61 8.64
C ASP A 68 4.41 -18.06 9.10
N PHE A 69 3.39 -17.31 8.70
CA PHE A 69 2.06 -17.42 9.28
C PHE A 69 1.01 -17.54 8.20
N GLN A 70 0.45 -18.74 8.05
CA GLN A 70 -0.68 -19.02 7.17
C GLN A 70 -1.81 -19.67 7.93
N MET A 71 -3.05 -19.18 7.73
CA MET A 71 -4.23 -19.77 8.37
C MET A 71 -5.51 -19.56 7.58
N GLN A 72 -6.42 -20.53 7.71
CA GLN A 72 -7.77 -20.49 7.17
C GLN A 72 -8.72 -21.21 8.14
N PRO A 73 -9.47 -20.48 8.96
CA PRO A 73 -10.37 -21.08 9.95
C PRO A 73 -11.72 -21.52 9.37
N PHE A 74 -12.18 -20.91 8.28
CA PHE A 74 -13.48 -21.18 7.67
C PHE A 74 -13.32 -21.66 6.23
N PHE A 75 -13.78 -22.87 5.96
CA PHE A 75 -13.82 -23.50 4.64
C PHE A 75 -15.27 -23.58 4.17
N LEU A 76 -15.57 -23.09 2.96
CA LEU A 76 -16.89 -23.25 2.35
C LEU A 76 -16.99 -24.61 1.67
N ASN A 77 -15.90 -25.09 1.08
CA ASN A 77 -15.81 -26.39 0.44
C ASN A 77 -15.18 -27.43 1.38
N MET A 78 -16.00 -28.20 2.10
CA MET A 78 -15.57 -29.25 3.05
C MET A 78 -14.73 -30.38 2.42
N GLY A 79 -14.61 -30.44 1.09
CA GLY A 79 -13.80 -31.41 0.36
C GLY A 79 -12.35 -30.99 0.14
N SER A 80 -12.01 -29.71 0.29
CA SER A 80 -10.65 -29.23 0.13
C SER A 80 -9.83 -29.50 1.39
N ARG A 81 -8.68 -30.17 1.23
CA ARG A 81 -7.69 -30.38 2.31
C ARG A 81 -6.52 -29.40 2.23
N SER A 82 -6.55 -28.46 1.29
CA SER A 82 -5.53 -27.43 1.10
C SER A 82 -6.08 -26.06 1.48
N PHE A 83 -5.18 -25.15 1.85
CA PHE A 83 -5.51 -23.73 1.93
C PHE A 83 -6.07 -23.26 0.58
N GLY A 84 -7.10 -22.43 0.65
CA GLY A 84 -7.56 -21.63 -0.46
C GLY A 84 -6.58 -20.52 -0.79
N ASP A 85 -6.97 -19.67 -1.73
CA ASP A 85 -6.12 -18.56 -2.18
C ASP A 85 -5.71 -17.66 -1.02
N ALA A 86 -4.47 -17.16 -1.07
CA ALA A 86 -3.83 -16.49 0.06
C ALA A 86 -3.96 -14.97 -0.07
N VAL A 87 -4.51 -14.33 0.96
CA VAL A 87 -4.48 -12.89 1.14
C VAL A 87 -3.23 -12.54 1.93
N ASP A 88 -2.31 -11.87 1.26
CA ASP A 88 -1.07 -11.41 1.87
C ASP A 88 -1.29 -10.19 2.77
N ALA A 89 -0.59 -10.18 3.89
CA ALA A 89 -0.60 -9.10 4.88
C ALA A 89 0.10 -7.79 4.44
N VAL A 90 0.52 -7.68 3.18
CA VAL A 90 1.37 -6.58 2.71
C VAL A 90 0.52 -5.42 2.21
N GLU A 91 0.73 -4.24 2.78
CA GLU A 91 0.14 -3.00 2.30
C GLU A 91 0.98 -2.42 1.16
N PHE A 92 0.58 -2.67 -0.09
CA PHE A 92 1.22 -2.06 -1.27
C PHE A 92 1.05 -0.53 -1.32
N PHE A 93 -0.03 -0.02 -0.74
CA PHE A 93 -0.55 1.33 -0.94
C PHE A 93 -0.69 2.08 0.39
N THR A 94 0.45 2.34 1.05
CA THR A 94 0.46 3.11 2.29
C THR A 94 0.15 4.60 2.04
N PRO A 95 -0.35 5.36 3.03
CA PRO A 95 -0.58 6.81 2.89
C PRO A 95 0.66 7.60 2.45
N ALA A 96 1.85 7.15 2.86
CA ALA A 96 3.12 7.74 2.46
C ALA A 96 3.40 7.50 0.96
N ILE A 97 3.15 6.29 0.45
CA ILE A 97 3.30 5.98 -0.99
C ILE A 97 2.31 6.80 -1.82
N TRP A 98 1.05 6.89 -1.39
CA TRP A 98 0.02 7.68 -2.09
C TRP A 98 0.36 9.17 -2.17
N SER A 99 0.79 9.76 -1.06
CA SER A 99 1.21 11.17 -1.05
C SER A 99 2.43 11.40 -1.94
N GLY A 100 3.39 10.46 -1.96
CA GLY A 100 4.54 10.50 -2.86
C GLY A 100 4.17 10.43 -4.35
N ILE A 101 3.29 9.49 -4.72
CA ILE A 101 2.80 9.36 -6.10
C ILE A 101 2.03 10.64 -6.51
N PHE A 102 1.19 11.16 -5.63
CA PHE A 102 0.41 12.37 -5.91
C PHE A 102 1.29 13.60 -6.16
N VAL A 103 2.28 13.84 -5.30
CA VAL A 103 3.18 14.99 -5.44
C VAL A 103 4.08 14.86 -6.67
N THR A 104 4.63 13.66 -6.93
CA THR A 104 5.47 13.44 -8.11
C THR A 104 4.68 13.57 -9.41
N PHE A 105 3.43 13.12 -9.45
CA PHE A 105 2.53 13.31 -10.58
C PHE A 105 2.23 14.79 -10.82
N LEU A 106 1.92 15.56 -9.77
CA LEU A 106 1.68 17.01 -9.86
C LEU A 106 2.92 17.75 -10.40
N LEU A 107 4.11 17.42 -9.88
CA LEU A 107 5.37 18.00 -10.35
C LEU A 107 5.62 17.63 -11.82
N GLY A 108 5.31 16.39 -12.23
CA GLY A 108 5.41 15.93 -13.61
C GLY A 108 4.56 16.75 -14.58
N ILE A 109 3.35 17.15 -14.17
CA ILE A 109 2.48 18.03 -14.99
C ILE A 109 3.12 19.40 -15.18
N ILE A 110 3.57 20.04 -14.10
CA ILE A 110 4.18 21.38 -14.16
C ILE A 110 5.48 21.34 -14.97
N PHE A 111 6.28 20.30 -14.78
CA PHE A 111 7.53 20.10 -15.51
C PHE A 111 7.30 19.91 -17.01
N THR A 112 6.35 19.06 -17.38
CA THR A 112 5.96 18.86 -18.78
C THR A 112 5.46 20.18 -19.39
N TRP A 113 4.64 20.93 -18.66
CA TRP A 113 4.17 22.23 -19.10
C TRP A 113 5.32 23.23 -19.33
N GLY A 114 6.29 23.26 -18.42
CA GLY A 114 7.52 24.05 -18.58
C GLY A 114 8.32 23.67 -19.82
N ILE A 115 8.53 22.37 -20.05
CA ILE A 115 9.22 21.88 -21.25
C ILE A 115 8.46 22.24 -22.52
N THR A 116 7.13 22.08 -22.54
CA THR A 116 6.32 22.45 -23.71
C THR A 116 6.45 23.93 -24.08
N MET A 117 6.54 24.82 -23.09
CA MET A 117 6.76 26.24 -23.34
C MET A 117 8.17 26.52 -23.88
N ILE A 118 9.21 25.84 -23.36
CA ILE A 118 10.57 25.97 -23.87
C ILE A 118 10.67 25.45 -25.31
N MET A 119 10.01 24.35 -25.63
CA MET A 119 9.99 23.79 -26.99
C MET A 119 9.30 24.70 -28.02
N ASP A 120 8.40 25.60 -27.58
CA ASP A 120 7.72 26.56 -28.46
C ASP A 120 8.46 27.91 -28.58
N ILE A 121 9.65 28.06 -27.97
CA ILE A 121 10.48 29.25 -28.17
C ILE A 121 11.02 29.23 -29.61
N ARG A 122 10.41 30.03 -30.47
CA ARG A 122 10.91 30.29 -31.81
C ARG A 122 11.96 31.40 -31.74
N THR A 123 13.16 31.11 -32.23
CA THR A 123 14.16 32.15 -32.49
C THR A 123 13.63 33.05 -33.60
N MET A 124 13.62 34.37 -33.37
CA MET A 124 13.17 35.34 -34.38
C MET A 124 13.96 35.12 -35.67
N ASP A 125 13.23 34.74 -36.72
CA ASP A 125 13.74 34.58 -38.07
C ASP A 125 13.84 35.94 -38.74
N GLN A 126 14.68 36.83 -38.19
CA GLN A 126 14.94 38.10 -38.82
C GLN A 126 16.28 38.69 -38.39
N PHE A 127 17.32 38.21 -39.05
CA PHE A 127 18.50 39.01 -39.31
C PHE A 127 18.74 39.07 -40.83
N ASP A 128 17.86 39.77 -41.57
CA ASP A 128 18.21 40.55 -42.78
C ASP A 128 16.94 41.05 -43.51
N ASP A 129 16.64 42.35 -43.41
CA ASP A 129 16.40 43.15 -44.62
C ASP A 129 16.81 44.61 -44.36
N PRO A 130 18.11 44.96 -44.47
CA PRO A 130 18.57 46.34 -44.49
C PRO A 130 18.29 46.97 -45.86
N LYS A 131 17.02 47.06 -46.26
CA LYS A 131 16.60 47.95 -47.34
C LYS A 131 15.97 49.19 -46.75
N GLY A 132 16.87 50.08 -46.33
CA GLY A 132 16.54 51.49 -46.12
C GLY A 132 15.81 52.01 -47.36
N LYS A 133 14.60 52.52 -47.16
CA LYS A 133 13.98 53.38 -48.17
C LYS A 133 14.73 54.71 -48.12
N THR A 134 15.60 54.95 -49.09
CA THR A 134 16.12 56.30 -49.35
C THR A 134 14.93 57.21 -49.65
N ILE A 135 14.65 58.16 -48.76
CA ILE A 135 13.67 59.23 -49.02
C ILE A 135 14.28 60.15 -50.08
N THR A 136 13.74 60.11 -51.30
CA THR A 136 14.06 61.09 -52.35
C THR A 136 13.19 62.32 -52.14
N VAL A 137 13.80 63.43 -51.71
CA VAL A 137 13.16 64.75 -51.69
C VAL A 137 13.29 65.35 -53.09
N SER A 138 12.18 65.54 -53.80
CA SER A 138 12.15 66.38 -55.00
C SER A 138 12.16 67.84 -54.56
N ALA A 139 13.29 68.52 -54.70
CA ALA A 139 13.34 69.98 -54.63
C ALA A 139 12.88 70.52 -55.99
N THR A 140 11.74 71.20 -55.99
CA THR A 140 11.27 72.03 -57.11
C THR A 140 11.77 73.45 -56.86
N ASP A 141 12.65 73.94 -57.72
CA ASP A 141 12.56 75.25 -58.38
C ASP A 141 13.50 75.29 -59.60
#